data_AF-G2GEX6-F1
#
_entry.id   AF-G2GEX6-F1
#
_cell.length_a   1.000
_cell.length_b   1.000
_cell.length_c   1.000
_cell.angle_alpha   90.00
_cell.angle_beta   90.00
_cell.angle_gamma   90.00
#
_symmetry.space_group_name_H-M   'P 1'
#
loop_
_entity.id
_entity.type
_entity.pdbx_description
1 polymer ?
#
loop_
_entity_poly.entity_id
_entity_poly.type
_entity_poly.pdbx_seq_one_letter_code
_entity_poly.pdbx_strand_id
1 'polypeptide(L)'
;MVALAGALARSGVDVGVLSAADNPNRIRSVMAHPAAPGPDGWWDLVAIEGAGTIRAADVPGDADAHELIERARTMFDVVIVDIGNGGYHSDWCAFADMTVGVVLHKEEMWAGKRLVDRRPDSIRFFAWLNDQFNRFRTGGRLLSPLEKMLNYLDEEFLFYVTDRESDGEPMVYDASNPEDVEQWWSSYAFADQIGVDEDEEGEDENEAEGDDGGLWLPAEHEAPYLDQWREEFLSFLAVEGRRRHENVWDQAAQQWAARNKARNLKGLQPGEREVAHDASQEFASAVEDDAVTRWGLEMWRTQFPVWEAAREAGDDLIRPWGHLLETVALPHDPSDIAGHLRQQLHGLPDQPTVVVLARAENRLGADRLTSVRDELMDDGYRGLVILPELRALAEMLRDVETVAKRGGEAAGAANRLAHVVANTLRETAARPANRR
;
A
#
# COMPACT_ATOMS: atom_id res chain seq x y z
N MET A 1 -4.22 1.27 -25.95
CA MET A 1 -4.52 2.01 -27.19
C MET A 1 -3.79 1.46 -28.42
N VAL A 2 -2.46 1.59 -28.55
CA VAL A 2 -1.69 1.13 -29.74
C VAL A 2 -1.97 -0.32 -30.13
N ALA A 3 -2.01 -1.24 -29.17
CA ALA A 3 -2.35 -2.63 -29.42
C ALA A 3 -3.75 -2.82 -30.03
N LEU A 4 -4.74 -2.05 -29.56
CA LEU A 4 -6.12 -2.06 -30.09
C LEU A 4 -6.16 -1.51 -31.52
N ALA A 5 -5.53 -0.35 -31.76
CA ALA A 5 -5.44 0.24 -33.09
C ALA A 5 -4.79 -0.73 -34.09
N GLY A 6 -3.70 -1.38 -33.69
CA GLY A 6 -3.05 -2.44 -34.45
C GLY A 6 -3.95 -3.61 -34.79
N ALA A 7 -4.70 -4.12 -33.80
CA ALA A 7 -5.60 -5.24 -34.00
C ALA A 7 -6.76 -4.92 -34.94
N LEU A 8 -7.33 -3.71 -34.84
CA LEU A 8 -8.34 -3.21 -35.76
C LEU A 8 -7.77 -3.05 -37.17
N ALA A 9 -6.61 -2.39 -37.33
CA ALA A 9 -5.97 -2.20 -38.63
C ALA A 9 -5.63 -3.54 -39.32
N ARG A 10 -5.19 -4.55 -38.57
CA ARG A 10 -4.97 -5.91 -39.10
C ARG A 10 -6.24 -6.56 -39.66
N SER A 11 -7.42 -6.13 -39.23
CA SER A 11 -8.72 -6.58 -39.74
C SER A 11 -9.19 -5.83 -40.98
N GLY A 12 -8.41 -4.87 -41.49
CA GLY A 12 -8.73 -4.10 -42.69
C GLY A 12 -9.40 -2.76 -42.42
N VAL A 13 -9.40 -2.29 -41.16
CA VAL A 13 -10.05 -1.06 -40.72
C VAL A 13 -9.05 0.09 -40.75
N ASP A 14 -9.42 1.23 -41.31
CA ASP A 14 -8.64 2.46 -41.17
C ASP A 14 -8.89 3.12 -39.81
N VAL A 15 -7.83 3.23 -39.00
CA VAL A 15 -7.93 3.69 -37.61
C VAL A 15 -7.29 5.08 -37.46
N GLY A 16 -8.10 6.04 -37.01
CA GLY A 16 -7.65 7.35 -36.57
C GLY A 16 -7.47 7.38 -35.06
N VAL A 17 -6.34 7.86 -34.57
CA VAL A 17 -6.11 8.10 -33.13
C VAL A 17 -6.03 9.60 -32.87
N LEU A 18 -6.97 10.12 -32.09
CA LEU A 18 -6.92 11.49 -31.59
C LEU A 18 -6.35 11.48 -30.17
N SER A 19 -5.31 12.26 -29.93
CA SER A 19 -4.72 12.45 -28.61
C SER A 19 -4.87 13.89 -28.14
N ALA A 20 -5.14 14.07 -26.85
CA ALA A 20 -4.98 15.38 -26.25
C ALA A 20 -3.52 15.87 -26.35
N ALA A 21 -3.34 17.20 -26.36
CA ALA A 21 -2.05 17.85 -26.58
C ALA A 21 -0.99 17.52 -25.50
N ASP A 22 -1.43 17.17 -24.29
CA ASP A 22 -0.62 16.68 -23.18
C ASP A 22 -0.13 15.22 -23.41
N ASN A 23 -0.69 14.54 -24.41
CA ASN A 23 -0.26 13.23 -24.92
C ASN A 23 -0.19 12.17 -23.82
N PRO A 24 -1.32 11.88 -23.16
CA PRO A 24 -1.35 11.21 -21.87
C PRO A 24 -0.88 9.76 -21.96
N ASN A 25 -1.18 9.05 -23.06
CA ASN A 25 -0.64 7.70 -23.32
C ASN A 25 0.53 7.66 -24.33
N ARG A 26 1.17 8.82 -24.55
CA ARG A 26 2.43 8.94 -25.28
C ARG A 26 2.40 8.42 -26.73
N ILE A 27 1.26 8.50 -27.43
CA ILE A 27 1.15 8.08 -28.84
C ILE A 27 2.18 8.79 -29.73
N ARG A 28 2.58 10.03 -29.40
CA ARG A 28 3.63 10.75 -30.15
C ARG A 28 5.03 10.18 -29.94
N SER A 29 5.30 9.59 -28.77
CA SER A 29 6.61 9.00 -28.45
C SER A 29 6.85 7.67 -29.15
N VAL A 30 5.84 7.19 -29.88
CA VAL A 30 5.86 5.98 -30.69
C VAL A 30 6.68 6.16 -31.97
N MET A 31 6.82 7.40 -32.46
CA MET A 31 7.72 7.72 -33.56
C MET A 31 9.09 8.12 -33.00
N ALA A 32 10.11 7.29 -33.21
CA ALA A 32 11.49 7.61 -32.80
C ALA A 32 11.99 8.95 -33.41
N HIS A 33 11.44 9.34 -34.57
CA HIS A 33 11.63 10.63 -35.23
C HIS A 33 10.30 11.02 -35.90
N PRO A 34 9.46 11.87 -35.29
CA PRO A 34 8.17 12.23 -35.88
C PRO A 34 8.38 12.97 -37.21
N ALA A 35 7.88 12.42 -38.31
CA ALA A 35 7.73 13.19 -39.54
C ALA A 35 6.75 14.35 -39.30
N ALA A 36 6.88 15.45 -40.06
CA ALA A 36 5.85 16.48 -40.04
C ALA A 36 4.48 15.86 -40.42
N PRO A 37 3.37 16.29 -39.82
CA PRO A 37 2.06 15.79 -40.20
C PRO A 37 1.80 16.08 -41.68
N GLY A 38 0.97 15.25 -42.31
CA GLY A 38 0.46 15.51 -43.65
C GLY A 38 -0.31 16.84 -43.73
N PRO A 39 -0.64 17.30 -44.95
CA PRO A 39 -1.39 18.54 -45.14
C PRO A 39 -2.79 18.50 -44.54
N ASP A 40 -3.32 17.31 -44.24
CA ASP A 40 -4.57 17.08 -43.54
C ASP A 40 -4.45 17.12 -42.00
N GLY A 41 -3.23 17.26 -41.47
CA GLY A 41 -2.94 17.34 -40.04
C GLY A 41 -2.65 16.00 -39.37
N TRP A 42 -2.56 14.90 -40.12
CA TRP A 42 -2.41 13.55 -39.59
C TRP A 42 -1.00 12.97 -39.84
N TRP A 43 -0.48 12.23 -38.86
CA TRP A 43 0.73 11.43 -38.98
C TRP A 43 0.39 10.00 -39.39
N ASP A 44 1.08 9.49 -40.40
CA ASP A 44 1.01 8.07 -40.78
C ASP A 44 1.89 7.27 -39.81
N LEU A 45 1.26 6.48 -38.93
CA LEU A 45 2.00 5.65 -37.97
C LEU A 45 2.35 4.29 -38.57
N VAL A 46 1.37 3.60 -39.16
CA VAL A 46 1.53 2.27 -39.75
C VAL A 46 0.59 2.09 -40.93
N ALA A 47 1.09 1.56 -42.04
CA ALA A 47 0.28 1.02 -43.12
C ALA A 47 0.51 -0.49 -43.22
N ILE A 48 -0.53 -1.30 -43.00
CA ILE A 48 -0.41 -2.76 -43.05
C ILE A 48 -0.77 -3.22 -44.46
N GLU A 49 0.19 -3.79 -45.18
CA GLU A 49 -0.01 -4.24 -46.57
C GLU A 49 -1.20 -5.21 -46.69
N GLY A 50 -2.13 -4.87 -47.59
CA GLY A 50 -3.36 -5.66 -47.80
C GLY A 50 -4.37 -5.63 -46.65
N ALA A 51 -4.23 -4.71 -45.70
CA ALA A 51 -5.16 -4.48 -44.60
C ALA A 51 -5.39 -2.97 -44.41
N GLY A 52 -5.58 -2.49 -43.18
CA GLY A 52 -5.87 -1.09 -42.87
C GLY A 52 -4.65 -0.27 -42.45
N THR A 53 -4.91 0.99 -42.12
CA THR A 53 -3.91 1.97 -41.68
C THR A 53 -4.14 2.43 -40.24
N ILE A 54 -3.08 2.96 -39.62
CA ILE A 54 -3.13 3.66 -38.34
C ILE A 54 -2.54 5.05 -38.56
N ARG A 55 -3.35 6.07 -38.34
CA ARG A 55 -2.92 7.47 -38.37
C ARG A 55 -3.24 8.12 -37.04
N ALA A 56 -2.46 9.12 -36.64
CA ALA A 56 -2.71 9.87 -35.42
C ALA A 56 -2.74 11.38 -35.68
N ALA A 57 -3.46 12.12 -34.84
CA ALA A 57 -3.44 13.57 -34.79
C ALA A 57 -3.61 14.06 -33.34
N ASP A 58 -3.10 15.26 -33.07
CA ASP A 58 -3.29 15.92 -31.80
C ASP A 58 -4.55 16.78 -31.87
N VAL A 59 -5.30 16.84 -30.78
CA VAL A 59 -6.33 17.84 -30.53
C VAL A 59 -5.65 19.01 -29.82
N PRO A 60 -5.48 20.17 -30.49
CA PRO A 60 -4.94 21.36 -29.84
C PRO A 60 -5.81 21.78 -28.66
N GLY A 61 -5.20 22.29 -27.58
CA GLY A 61 -5.92 22.63 -26.35
C GLY A 61 -6.96 23.76 -26.49
N ASP A 62 -6.87 24.56 -27.55
CA ASP A 62 -7.80 25.64 -27.90
C ASP A 62 -8.81 25.25 -29.00
N ALA A 63 -8.69 24.04 -29.57
CA ALA A 63 -9.57 23.57 -30.64
C ALA A 63 -10.88 22.97 -30.10
N ASP A 64 -11.94 23.05 -30.91
CA ASP A 64 -13.17 22.32 -30.66
C ASP A 64 -12.95 20.82 -30.92
N ALA A 65 -12.80 20.04 -29.85
CA ALA A 65 -12.58 18.61 -29.92
C ALA A 65 -13.74 17.88 -30.64
N HIS A 66 -14.97 18.38 -30.51
CA HIS A 66 -16.12 17.79 -31.20
C HIS A 66 -16.00 17.92 -32.73
N GLU A 67 -15.59 19.09 -33.23
CA GLU A 67 -15.38 19.30 -34.67
C GLU A 67 -14.28 18.37 -35.20
N LEU A 68 -13.19 18.20 -34.45
CA LEU A 68 -12.09 17.32 -34.83
C LEU A 68 -12.48 15.85 -34.80
N ILE A 69 -13.28 15.42 -33.81
CA ILE A 69 -13.82 14.06 -33.73
C ILE A 69 -14.76 13.80 -34.92
N GLU A 70 -15.71 14.68 -35.20
CA GLU A 70 -16.65 14.51 -36.33
C GLU A 70 -15.92 14.52 -37.67
N ARG A 71 -14.90 15.37 -37.84
CA ARG A 71 -14.05 15.34 -39.03
C ARG A 71 -13.30 14.01 -39.15
N ALA A 72 -12.73 13.51 -38.06
CA ALA A 72 -12.04 12.21 -38.06
C ALA A 72 -12.98 11.06 -38.46
N ARG A 73 -14.25 11.09 -38.03
CA ARG A 73 -15.27 10.08 -38.40
C ARG A 73 -15.55 10.02 -39.90
N THR A 74 -15.28 11.10 -40.64
CA THR A 74 -15.41 11.08 -42.11
C THR A 74 -14.19 10.48 -42.83
N MET A 75 -13.07 10.34 -42.12
CA MET A 75 -11.79 9.91 -42.67
C MET A 75 -11.41 8.48 -42.30
N PHE A 76 -11.94 7.95 -41.20
CA PHE A 76 -11.56 6.66 -40.62
C PHE A 76 -12.78 5.81 -40.30
N ASP A 77 -12.62 4.50 -40.40
CA ASP A 77 -13.65 3.53 -40.01
C ASP A 77 -13.84 3.49 -38.49
N VAL A 78 -12.74 3.66 -37.73
CA VAL A 78 -12.76 3.73 -36.26
C VAL A 78 -11.87 4.89 -35.80
N VAL A 79 -12.43 5.74 -34.94
CA VAL A 79 -11.69 6.81 -34.26
C VAL A 79 -11.50 6.42 -32.80
N ILE A 80 -10.25 6.32 -32.35
CA ILE A 80 -9.90 6.14 -30.95
C ILE A 80 -9.54 7.51 -30.39
N VAL A 81 -10.29 7.95 -29.37
CA VAL A 81 -10.01 9.19 -28.66
C VAL A 81 -9.28 8.87 -27.36
N ASP A 82 -8.05 9.37 -27.22
CA ASP A 82 -7.25 9.24 -26.02
C ASP A 82 -7.48 10.41 -25.07
N ILE A 83 -8.26 10.14 -24.02
CA ILE A 83 -8.63 11.11 -22.98
C ILE A 83 -7.68 11.11 -21.77
N GLY A 84 -6.70 10.21 -21.75
CA GLY A 84 -5.76 10.10 -20.63
C GLY A 84 -6.33 9.53 -19.33
N ASN A 85 -5.71 9.90 -18.20
CA ASN A 85 -6.07 9.43 -16.87
C ASN A 85 -6.80 10.54 -16.09
N GLY A 86 -7.81 10.21 -15.29
CA GLY A 86 -8.34 11.15 -14.29
C GLY A 86 -9.33 12.23 -14.77
N GLY A 87 -10.05 12.03 -15.88
CA GLY A 87 -11.22 12.85 -16.22
C GLY A 87 -10.95 14.23 -16.83
N TYR A 88 -9.69 14.62 -17.08
CA TYR A 88 -9.31 15.91 -17.69
C TYR A 88 -9.99 16.20 -19.04
N HIS A 89 -10.30 15.15 -19.81
CA HIS A 89 -11.00 15.23 -21.10
C HIS A 89 -12.28 14.38 -21.11
N SER A 90 -12.94 14.25 -19.95
CA SER A 90 -14.15 13.45 -19.78
C SER A 90 -15.32 13.93 -20.63
N ASP A 91 -15.35 15.21 -20.99
CA ASP A 91 -16.30 15.81 -21.91
C ASP A 91 -16.22 15.21 -23.32
N TRP A 92 -15.06 14.74 -23.75
CA TRP A 92 -14.89 14.11 -25.07
C TRP A 92 -15.59 12.76 -25.17
N CYS A 93 -15.76 12.07 -24.04
CA CYS A 93 -16.48 10.81 -23.97
C CYS A 93 -17.95 10.97 -24.40
N ALA A 94 -18.54 12.17 -24.27
CA ALA A 94 -19.90 12.45 -24.72
C ALA A 94 -20.10 12.18 -26.22
N PHE A 95 -19.03 12.26 -27.02
CA PHE A 95 -19.04 12.04 -28.47
C PHE A 95 -18.67 10.61 -28.88
N ALA A 96 -18.29 9.76 -27.91
CA ALA A 96 -17.92 8.38 -28.19
C ALA A 96 -19.17 7.50 -28.31
N ASP A 97 -19.13 6.53 -29.23
CA ASP A 97 -20.16 5.50 -29.34
C ASP A 97 -20.01 4.42 -28.25
N MET A 98 -18.83 4.32 -27.65
CA MET A 98 -18.51 3.43 -26.54
C MET A 98 -17.25 3.90 -25.80
N THR A 99 -17.08 3.43 -24.56
CA THR A 99 -15.91 3.71 -23.73
C THR A 99 -15.10 2.43 -23.49
N VAL A 100 -13.77 2.53 -23.49
CA VAL A 100 -12.86 1.45 -23.06
C VAL A 100 -12.21 1.89 -21.75
N GLY A 101 -12.73 1.38 -20.64
CA GLY A 101 -12.23 1.66 -19.30
C GLY A 101 -11.05 0.75 -18.97
N VAL A 102 -9.84 1.31 -18.86
CA VAL A 102 -8.63 0.52 -18.55
C VAL A 102 -8.37 0.58 -17.04
N VAL A 103 -8.39 -0.58 -16.39
CA VAL A 103 -8.16 -0.74 -14.95
C VAL A 103 -6.92 -1.59 -14.74
N LEU A 104 -6.05 -1.21 -13.80
CA LEU A 104 -4.88 -2.03 -13.45
C LEU A 104 -5.29 -3.21 -12.57
N HIS A 105 -4.74 -4.38 -12.86
CA HIS A 105 -4.86 -5.53 -11.96
C HIS A 105 -4.04 -5.28 -10.68
N LYS A 106 -4.73 -5.34 -9.54
CA LYS A 106 -4.13 -5.32 -8.20
C LYS A 106 -4.53 -6.59 -7.47
N GLU A 107 -3.55 -7.39 -7.06
CA GLU A 107 -3.82 -8.72 -6.47
C GLU A 107 -4.69 -8.60 -5.22
N GLU A 108 -4.50 -7.59 -4.37
CA GLU A 108 -5.30 -7.38 -3.15
C GLU A 108 -6.80 -7.22 -3.42
N MET A 109 -7.19 -6.68 -4.58
CA MET A 109 -8.61 -6.51 -4.94
C MET A 109 -9.23 -7.82 -5.41
N TRP A 110 -8.41 -8.76 -5.86
CA TRP A 110 -8.84 -10.05 -6.36
C TRP A 110 -8.68 -11.12 -5.29
N ALA A 111 -7.75 -11.05 -4.36
CA ALA A 111 -7.68 -12.03 -3.29
C ALA A 111 -7.13 -11.42 -2.01
N GLY A 112 -7.80 -11.74 -0.90
CA GLY A 112 -7.23 -11.57 0.41
C GLY A 112 -6.12 -12.59 0.62
N LYS A 113 -5.21 -12.29 1.55
CA LYS A 113 -4.19 -13.23 2.00
C LYS A 113 -4.64 -13.82 3.33
N ARG A 114 -4.59 -15.14 3.47
CA ARG A 114 -4.78 -15.81 4.76
C ARG A 114 -3.55 -16.64 5.08
N LEU A 115 -2.96 -16.40 6.24
CA LEU A 115 -1.93 -17.27 6.78
C LEU A 115 -2.58 -18.56 7.30
N VAL A 116 -2.23 -19.69 6.70
CA VAL A 116 -2.60 -21.02 7.14
C VAL A 116 -1.43 -21.60 7.93
N ASP A 117 -1.67 -21.85 9.20
CA ASP A 117 -0.69 -22.44 10.09
C ASP A 117 -0.87 -23.96 10.17
N ARG A 118 0.03 -24.70 9.50
CA ARG A 118 0.04 -26.18 9.49
C ARG A 118 1.04 -26.78 10.45
N ARG A 119 1.64 -25.98 11.34
CA ARG A 119 2.60 -26.48 12.34
C ARG A 119 1.88 -27.44 13.32
N PRO A 120 2.59 -28.39 13.96
CA PRO A 120 2.00 -29.20 15.02
C PRO A 120 1.42 -28.32 16.13
N ASP A 121 0.36 -28.78 16.80
CA ASP A 121 -0.35 -27.97 17.79
C ASP A 121 0.55 -27.46 18.93
N SER A 122 1.56 -28.23 19.34
CA SER A 122 2.55 -27.76 20.33
C SER A 122 3.37 -26.57 19.84
N ILE A 123 3.74 -26.54 18.56
CA ILE A 123 4.48 -25.43 17.95
C ILE A 123 3.58 -24.20 17.77
N ARG A 124 2.32 -24.42 17.39
CA ARG A 124 1.31 -23.35 17.31
C ARG A 124 1.04 -22.74 18.67
N PHE A 125 1.01 -23.58 19.71
CA PHE A 125 0.92 -23.16 21.10
C PHE A 125 2.14 -22.33 21.53
N PHE A 126 3.36 -22.73 21.19
CA PHE A 126 4.57 -21.92 21.45
C PHE A 126 4.55 -20.57 20.73
N ALA A 127 4.12 -20.54 19.46
CA ALA A 127 3.98 -19.29 18.72
C ALA A 127 2.95 -18.36 19.36
N TRP A 128 1.83 -18.92 19.83
CA TRP A 128 0.83 -18.18 20.59
C TRP A 128 1.41 -17.67 21.93
N LEU A 129 2.14 -18.49 22.68
CA LEU A 129 2.81 -18.05 23.92
C LEU A 129 3.84 -16.94 23.66
N ASN A 130 4.61 -16.99 22.56
CA ASN A 130 5.53 -15.91 22.19
C ASN A 130 4.79 -14.61 21.91
N ASP A 131 3.70 -14.66 21.15
CA ASP A 131 2.86 -13.48 20.90
C ASP A 131 2.26 -12.92 22.19
N GLN A 132 1.67 -13.78 23.04
CA GLN A 132 1.11 -13.36 24.32
C GLN A 132 2.16 -12.84 25.29
N PHE A 133 3.35 -13.45 25.33
CA PHE A 133 4.45 -12.99 26.17
C PHE A 133 5.01 -11.66 25.67
N ASN A 134 5.13 -11.48 24.36
CA ASN A 134 5.51 -10.20 23.78
C ASN A 134 4.49 -9.13 24.13
N ARG A 135 3.19 -9.40 23.96
CA ARG A 135 2.11 -8.50 24.40
C ARG A 135 2.08 -8.28 25.91
N PHE A 136 2.43 -9.26 26.72
CA PHE A 136 2.51 -9.10 28.17
C PHE A 136 3.71 -8.23 28.57
N ARG A 137 4.80 -8.32 27.82
CA ARG A 137 6.01 -7.51 28.00
C ARG A 137 5.81 -6.07 27.49
N THR A 138 5.08 -5.89 26.39
CA THR A 138 4.86 -4.58 25.73
C THR A 138 3.54 -3.92 26.13
N GLY A 139 2.55 -4.68 26.59
CA GLY A 139 1.17 -4.25 26.85
C GLY A 139 0.85 -4.01 28.33
N GLY A 140 0.66 -2.73 28.66
CA GLY A 140 -0.57 -2.26 29.31
C GLY A 140 -0.94 -2.78 30.70
N ARG A 141 -0.02 -2.78 31.68
CA ARG A 141 -0.49 -2.55 33.07
C ARG A 141 -0.92 -1.09 33.18
N LEU A 142 -2.02 -0.80 33.88
CA LEU A 142 -2.24 0.54 34.46
C LEU A 142 -1.01 0.85 35.32
N LEU A 143 -0.03 1.54 34.73
CA LEU A 143 1.15 1.98 35.46
C LEU A 143 0.62 2.86 36.58
N SER A 144 1.17 2.69 37.78
CA SER A 144 0.93 3.69 38.80
C SER A 144 1.33 5.06 38.23
N PRO A 145 0.66 6.16 38.57
CA PRO A 145 1.01 7.48 38.05
C PRO A 145 2.52 7.79 38.19
N LEU A 146 3.14 7.26 39.25
CA LEU A 146 4.59 7.34 39.49
C LEU A 146 5.42 6.55 38.46
N GLU A 147 5.09 5.30 38.19
CA GLU A 147 5.81 4.50 37.18
C GLU A 147 5.66 5.07 35.77
N LYS A 148 4.46 5.59 35.45
CA LYS A 148 4.22 6.29 34.19
C LYS A 148 5.16 7.49 34.05
N MET A 149 5.25 8.33 35.09
CA MET A 149 6.15 9.48 35.13
C MET A 149 7.62 9.08 35.01
N LEU A 150 8.05 8.01 35.69
CA LEU A 150 9.44 7.55 35.61
C LEU A 150 9.82 7.04 34.22
N ASN A 151 8.93 6.32 33.54
CA ASN A 151 9.17 5.80 32.20
C ASN A 151 9.19 6.93 31.16
N TYR A 152 8.26 7.87 31.25
CA TYR A 152 8.26 9.08 30.44
C TYR A 152 9.59 9.85 30.59
N LEU A 153 10.05 10.08 31.82
CA LEU A 153 11.32 10.76 32.06
C LEU A 153 12.53 9.97 31.52
N ASP A 154 12.50 8.63 31.51
CA ASP A 154 13.56 7.80 30.93
C ASP A 154 13.62 7.95 29.40
N GLU A 155 12.47 7.96 28.72
CA GLU A 155 12.35 8.09 27.27
C GLU A 155 12.74 9.49 26.79
N GLU A 156 12.18 10.50 27.42
CA GLU A 156 12.47 11.88 27.06
C GLU A 156 13.93 12.28 27.35
N PHE A 157 14.54 11.73 28.40
CA PHE A 157 15.95 11.97 28.67
C PHE A 157 16.87 11.35 27.60
N LEU A 158 16.45 10.24 26.98
CA LEU A 158 17.19 9.65 25.86
C LEU A 158 17.20 10.61 24.65
N PHE A 159 16.06 11.22 24.32
CA PHE A 159 15.99 12.24 23.27
C PHE A 159 16.80 13.48 23.64
N TYR A 160 16.66 13.97 24.88
CA TYR A 160 17.44 15.10 25.40
C TYR A 160 18.96 14.91 25.25
N VAL A 161 19.47 13.71 25.54
CA VAL A 161 20.89 13.38 25.42
C VAL A 161 21.31 13.29 23.95
N THR A 162 20.50 12.62 23.12
CA THR A 162 20.76 12.44 21.69
C THR A 162 20.87 13.79 20.96
N ASP A 163 19.92 14.69 21.18
CA ASP A 163 19.90 16.00 20.53
C ASP A 163 21.08 16.86 20.98
N ARG A 164 21.40 16.81 22.28
CA ARG A 164 22.51 17.58 22.85
C ARG A 164 23.88 17.10 22.36
N GLU A 165 24.04 15.80 22.07
CA GLU A 165 25.25 15.25 21.47
C GLU A 165 25.37 15.56 19.95
N SER A 166 24.24 15.65 19.24
CA SER A 166 24.20 16.00 17.82
C SER A 166 24.53 17.48 17.55
N ASP A 167 23.92 18.39 18.31
CA ASP A 167 23.85 19.80 17.91
C ASP A 167 24.94 20.68 18.56
N GLY A 168 25.70 20.17 19.53
CA GLY A 168 26.83 20.86 20.15
C GLY A 168 26.48 22.16 20.91
N GLU A 169 25.21 22.56 20.92
CA GLU A 169 24.69 23.69 21.70
C GLU A 169 23.85 23.19 22.90
N PRO A 170 24.09 23.71 24.11
CA PRO A 170 23.30 23.35 25.29
C PRO A 170 21.89 23.97 25.32
N MET A 171 21.45 24.65 24.26
CA MET A 171 20.12 25.28 24.17
C MET A 171 19.21 24.50 23.23
N VAL A 172 18.95 23.24 23.55
CA VAL A 172 18.02 22.45 22.73
C VAL A 172 16.57 22.92 22.94
N TYR A 173 16.19 23.49 24.10
CA TYR A 173 14.80 23.94 24.38
C TYR A 173 14.69 25.09 25.40
N ASP A 174 13.72 25.99 25.20
CA ASP A 174 13.49 27.17 26.06
C ASP A 174 12.27 26.98 26.98
N ALA A 175 12.50 26.88 28.30
CA ALA A 175 11.43 26.73 29.29
C ALA A 175 10.46 27.94 29.35
N SER A 176 10.84 29.05 28.74
CA SER A 176 10.00 30.24 28.60
C SER A 176 9.17 30.23 27.31
N ASN A 177 9.39 29.29 26.39
CA ASN A 177 8.60 29.06 25.19
C ASN A 177 7.45 28.06 25.46
N PRO A 178 6.18 28.48 25.38
CA PRO A 178 5.04 27.60 25.61
C PRO A 178 4.90 26.45 24.60
N GLU A 179 5.40 26.61 23.37
CA GLU A 179 5.33 25.57 22.32
C GLU A 179 6.29 24.42 22.64
N ASP A 180 7.52 24.73 23.04
CA ASP A 180 8.52 23.73 23.46
C ASP A 180 8.03 22.93 24.68
N VAL A 181 7.40 23.62 25.64
CA VAL A 181 6.82 22.99 26.83
C VAL A 181 5.66 22.06 26.45
N GLU A 182 4.79 22.45 25.53
CA GLU A 182 3.65 21.61 25.13
C GLU A 182 4.08 20.41 24.30
N GLN A 183 5.07 20.56 23.42
CA GLN A 183 5.64 19.46 22.63
C GLN A 183 6.21 18.37 23.54
N TRP A 184 6.96 18.75 24.57
CA TRP A 184 7.53 17.82 25.56
C TRP A 184 6.46 17.05 26.34
N TRP A 185 5.48 17.76 26.89
CA TRP A 185 4.42 17.11 27.67
C TRP A 185 3.37 16.38 26.80
N SER A 186 3.44 16.50 25.47
CA SER A 186 2.54 15.80 24.56
C SER A 186 2.76 14.27 24.61
N SER A 187 4.01 13.80 24.70
CA SER A 187 4.33 12.37 24.82
C SER A 187 3.78 11.76 26.11
N TYR A 188 3.73 12.52 27.22
CA TYR A 188 3.12 12.07 28.48
C TYR A 188 1.59 11.87 28.36
N ALA A 189 0.92 12.68 27.52
CA ALA A 189 -0.51 12.55 27.23
C ALA A 189 -0.80 11.37 26.29
N PHE A 190 0.07 11.13 25.30
CA PHE A 190 0.00 9.96 24.42
C PHE A 190 0.31 8.64 25.14
N ALA A 191 1.09 8.65 26.23
CA ALA A 191 1.32 7.47 27.05
C ALA A 191 0.05 6.90 27.74
N ASP A 192 -1.07 7.62 27.76
CA ASP A 192 -2.40 7.05 28.14
C ASP A 192 -3.12 6.36 26.97
N GLN A 193 -2.69 6.59 25.72
CA GLN A 193 -3.34 6.11 24.49
C GLN A 193 -2.63 4.92 23.82
N ILE A 194 -1.41 4.54 24.26
CA ILE A 194 -0.67 3.32 23.83
C ILE A 194 -1.31 2.04 24.41
N GLY A 195 -2.63 1.96 24.33
CA GLY A 195 -3.48 0.86 24.78
C GLY A 195 -4.82 0.80 24.05
N VAL A 196 -5.03 1.64 23.03
CA VAL A 196 -6.23 1.62 22.18
C VAL A 196 -5.84 1.83 20.71
N ASP A 197 -4.93 1.01 20.21
CA ASP A 197 -4.85 0.75 18.76
C ASP A 197 -5.30 -0.70 18.55
N GLU A 198 -6.61 -0.91 18.67
CA GLU A 198 -7.27 -1.87 17.79
C GLU A 198 -7.30 -1.18 16.41
N ASP A 199 -6.55 -1.73 15.45
CA ASP A 199 -6.57 -1.39 14.02
C ASP A 199 -5.67 -0.21 13.56
N GLU A 200 -4.35 -0.35 13.68
CA GLU A 200 -3.45 0.19 12.64
C GLU A 200 -2.76 -0.96 11.90
N GLU A 201 -3.43 -1.45 10.87
CA GLU A 201 -2.75 -1.96 9.67
C GLU A 201 -2.05 -0.75 9.00
N GLY A 202 -0.86 -0.42 9.50
CA GLY A 202 -0.03 0.67 9.01
C GLY A 202 1.34 0.16 8.61
N GLU A 203 1.66 0.34 7.34
CA GLU A 203 2.92 -0.01 6.68
C GLU A 203 4.15 0.47 7.47
N ASP A 204 5.13 -0.42 7.69
CA ASP A 204 6.54 -0.04 7.61
C ASP A 204 7.38 -1.23 7.15
N GLU A 205 7.32 -1.47 5.84
CA GLU A 205 8.40 -2.12 5.10
C GLU A 205 9.59 -1.15 5.05
N ASN A 206 10.46 -1.20 6.06
CA ASN A 206 11.88 -0.84 5.93
C ASN A 206 12.70 -1.65 6.92
N GLU A 207 12.81 -2.95 6.66
CA GLU A 207 14.02 -3.71 6.99
C GLU A 207 15.19 -3.11 6.19
N ALA A 208 15.83 -2.07 6.74
CA ALA A 208 17.19 -1.74 6.37
C ALA A 208 18.12 -2.61 7.23
N GLU A 209 18.57 -3.72 6.65
CA GLU A 209 19.75 -4.46 7.11
C GLU A 209 20.94 -3.49 7.27
N GLY A 210 21.47 -3.35 8.48
CA GLY A 210 22.86 -2.91 8.67
C GLY A 210 23.17 -1.63 9.44
N ASP A 211 22.31 -1.16 10.36
CA ASP A 211 22.76 -0.27 11.43
C ASP A 211 22.05 -0.64 12.73
N ASP A 212 22.79 -1.14 13.73
CA ASP A 212 22.31 -1.35 15.11
C ASP A 212 22.11 0.01 15.83
N GLY A 213 21.63 1.02 15.11
CA GLY A 213 21.47 2.41 15.54
C GLY A 213 20.21 2.63 16.36
N GLY A 214 19.95 1.74 17.34
CA GLY A 214 18.99 2.08 18.39
C GLY A 214 19.43 3.37 19.09
N LEU A 215 18.49 4.24 19.46
CA LEU A 215 18.81 5.37 20.34
C LEU A 215 19.18 4.79 21.71
N TRP A 216 20.46 4.88 22.10
CA TRP A 216 20.96 4.44 23.39
C TRP A 216 21.61 5.60 24.13
N LEU A 217 21.46 5.62 25.45
CA LEU A 217 22.28 6.50 26.27
C LEU A 217 23.75 6.07 26.15
N PRO A 218 24.71 7.03 26.10
CA PRO A 218 26.11 6.72 26.26
C PRO A 218 26.37 5.97 27.58
N ALA A 219 27.37 5.09 27.58
CA ALA A 219 27.72 4.37 28.80
C ALA A 219 28.20 5.34 29.89
N GLU A 220 27.77 5.13 31.14
CA GLU A 220 28.08 6.05 32.28
C GLU A 220 29.57 6.37 32.45
N HIS A 221 30.45 5.45 32.08
CA HIS A 221 31.90 5.61 32.21
C HIS A 221 32.52 6.42 31.05
N GLU A 222 31.84 6.50 29.92
CA GLU A 222 32.25 7.24 28.72
C GLU A 222 31.70 8.68 28.76
N ALA A 223 30.61 8.91 29.48
CA ALA A 223 29.91 10.20 29.57
C ALA A 223 29.73 10.68 31.03
N PRO A 224 30.79 11.21 31.69
CA PRO A 224 30.71 11.66 33.09
C PRO A 224 29.80 12.89 33.29
N TYR A 225 29.36 13.54 32.21
CA TYR A 225 28.44 14.68 32.22
C TYR A 225 26.97 14.28 32.40
N LEU A 226 26.62 13.00 32.28
CA LEU A 226 25.22 12.54 32.38
C LEU A 226 24.56 12.86 33.72
N ASP A 227 25.32 12.84 34.83
CA ASP A 227 24.78 13.22 36.15
C ASP A 227 24.37 14.71 36.18
N GLN A 228 25.19 15.59 35.62
CA GLN A 228 24.86 17.01 35.49
C GLN A 228 23.64 17.21 34.56
N TRP A 229 23.57 16.46 33.47
CA TRP A 229 22.48 16.58 32.51
C TRP A 229 21.15 16.10 33.08
N ARG A 230 21.15 15.06 33.93
CA ARG A 230 19.95 14.64 34.69
C ARG A 230 19.44 15.75 35.61
N GLU A 231 20.34 16.45 36.29
CA GLU A 231 19.98 17.57 37.19
C GLU A 231 19.41 18.76 36.41
N GLU A 232 20.04 19.12 35.29
CA GLU A 232 19.57 20.18 34.39
C GLU A 232 18.20 19.85 33.80
N PHE A 233 18.03 18.60 33.34
CA PHE A 233 16.79 18.06 32.79
C PHE A 233 15.62 18.12 33.78
N LEU A 234 15.81 17.61 35.00
CA LEU A 234 14.78 17.69 36.04
C LEU A 234 14.47 19.14 36.41
N SER A 235 15.48 20.01 36.44
CA SER A 235 15.30 21.42 36.78
C SER A 235 14.48 22.17 35.73
N PHE A 236 14.72 21.87 34.44
CA PHE A 236 13.97 22.41 33.31
C PHE A 236 12.48 22.06 33.41
N LEU A 237 12.16 20.79 33.65
CA LEU A 237 10.77 20.31 33.73
C LEU A 237 10.06 20.69 35.06
N ALA A 238 10.78 21.14 36.09
CA ALA A 238 10.25 21.24 37.45
C ALA A 238 9.09 22.22 37.66
N VAL A 239 9.01 23.30 36.90
CA VAL A 239 7.91 24.27 37.00
C VAL A 239 6.64 23.65 36.45
N GLU A 240 6.72 23.09 35.25
CA GLU A 240 5.56 22.55 34.55
C GLU A 240 5.13 21.18 35.09
N GLY A 241 6.08 20.34 35.47
CA GLY A 241 5.83 19.05 36.11
C GLY A 241 5.07 19.20 37.42
N ARG A 242 5.41 20.20 38.26
CA ARG A 242 4.63 20.53 39.47
C ARG A 242 3.26 21.10 39.14
N ARG A 243 3.14 21.92 38.08
CA ARG A 243 1.86 22.51 37.67
C ARG A 243 0.87 21.46 37.15
N ARG A 244 1.33 20.49 36.35
CA ARG A 244 0.50 19.44 35.73
C ARG A 244 0.31 18.21 36.63
N HIS A 245 1.32 17.85 37.43
CA HIS A 245 1.40 16.57 38.14
C HIS A 245 1.89 16.69 39.60
N GLU A 246 1.42 17.70 40.34
CA GLU A 246 1.84 18.06 41.71
C GLU A 246 2.09 16.84 42.64
N ASN A 247 1.16 15.89 42.70
CA ASN A 247 1.22 14.75 43.63
C ASN A 247 2.27 13.67 43.26
N VAL A 248 2.71 13.64 42.01
CA VAL A 248 3.57 12.58 41.44
C VAL A 248 4.96 13.12 41.14
N TRP A 249 5.05 14.39 40.72
CA TRP A 249 6.30 15.04 40.31
C TRP A 249 7.36 14.99 41.40
N ASP A 250 7.03 15.39 42.63
CA ASP A 250 8.02 15.45 43.72
C ASP A 250 8.58 14.07 44.06
N GLN A 251 7.77 13.01 43.93
CA GLN A 251 8.22 11.63 44.13
C GLN A 251 9.11 11.16 42.98
N ALA A 252 8.73 11.46 41.73
CA ALA A 252 9.52 11.11 40.55
C ALA A 252 10.88 11.83 40.56
N ALA A 253 10.91 13.14 40.79
CA ALA A 253 12.13 13.95 40.81
C ALA A 253 13.14 13.50 41.88
N GLN A 254 12.67 12.94 43.01
CA GLN A 254 13.55 12.43 44.07
C GLN A 254 14.27 11.13 43.70
N GLN A 255 13.67 10.28 42.85
CA GLN A 255 14.18 8.93 42.60
C GLN A 255 14.62 8.68 41.15
N TRP A 256 14.15 9.50 40.20
CA TRP A 256 14.35 9.27 38.78
C TRP A 256 15.83 9.25 38.39
N ALA A 257 16.63 10.25 38.79
CA ALA A 257 18.04 10.32 38.38
C ALA A 257 18.85 9.09 38.80
N ALA A 258 18.64 8.60 40.04
CA ALA A 258 19.29 7.39 40.54
C ALA A 258 18.78 6.13 39.83
N ARG A 259 17.48 6.07 39.53
CA ARG A 259 16.86 4.98 38.75
C ARG A 259 17.42 4.93 37.33
N ASN A 260 17.41 6.06 36.62
CA ASN A 260 17.89 6.17 35.24
C ASN A 260 19.35 5.72 35.13
N LYS A 261 20.22 6.22 36.04
CA LYS A 261 21.61 5.79 36.12
C LYS A 261 21.77 4.28 36.34
N ALA A 262 21.00 3.70 37.27
CA ALA A 262 21.05 2.27 37.54
C ALA A 262 20.58 1.42 36.33
N ARG A 263 19.64 1.94 35.53
CA ARG A 263 19.17 1.30 34.29
C ARG A 263 20.21 1.40 33.17
N ASN A 264 20.82 2.57 33.01
CA ASN A 264 21.87 2.78 32.01
C ASN A 264 23.11 1.90 32.29
N LEU A 265 23.50 1.74 33.57
CA LEU A 265 24.56 0.80 33.98
C LEU A 265 24.27 -0.66 33.62
N LYS A 266 22.99 -1.02 33.44
CA LYS A 266 22.54 -2.36 33.04
C LYS A 266 22.28 -2.46 31.53
N GLY A 267 22.47 -1.39 30.77
CA GLY A 267 22.16 -1.34 29.34
C GLY A 267 20.68 -1.55 29.03
N LEU A 268 19.77 -1.08 29.90
CA LEU A 268 18.32 -1.20 29.69
C LEU A 268 17.77 0.04 28.97
N GLN A 269 16.96 -0.15 27.94
CA GLN A 269 16.24 0.92 27.24
C GLN A 269 15.12 1.53 28.11
N PRO A 270 14.60 2.73 27.77
CA PRO A 270 13.37 3.25 28.36
C PRO A 270 12.23 2.21 28.30
N GLY A 271 11.48 2.08 29.40
CA GLY A 271 10.40 1.08 29.51
C GLY A 271 10.86 -0.39 29.62
N GLU A 272 12.10 -0.73 29.24
CA GLU A 272 12.62 -2.09 29.32
C GLU A 272 12.76 -2.54 30.77
N ARG A 273 12.13 -3.66 31.12
CA ARG A 273 12.24 -4.26 32.45
C ARG A 273 13.44 -5.19 32.48
N GLU A 274 14.17 -5.14 33.59
CA GLU A 274 15.08 -6.22 33.93
C GLU A 274 14.27 -7.51 33.94
N VAL A 275 14.69 -8.51 33.17
CA VAL A 275 14.00 -9.80 33.06
C VAL A 275 14.14 -10.50 34.40
N ALA A 276 13.29 -10.14 35.35
CA ALA A 276 13.17 -10.83 36.61
C ALA A 276 12.58 -12.21 36.35
N HIS A 277 13.12 -13.22 37.03
CA HIS A 277 12.59 -14.58 37.08
C HIS A 277 11.09 -14.62 37.47
N ASP A 278 10.58 -13.55 38.09
CA ASP A 278 9.17 -13.37 38.46
C ASP A 278 8.23 -13.07 37.28
N ALA A 279 8.72 -12.55 36.15
CA ALA A 279 7.88 -12.19 34.99
C ALA A 279 7.21 -13.41 34.35
N SER A 280 7.84 -14.59 34.42
CA SER A 280 7.27 -15.83 33.88
C SER A 280 6.13 -16.38 34.74
N GLN A 281 6.18 -16.24 36.06
CA GLN A 281 5.08 -16.65 36.94
C GLN A 281 3.88 -15.69 36.85
N GLU A 282 4.14 -14.39 36.77
CA GLU A 282 3.10 -13.39 36.54
C GLU A 282 2.44 -13.58 35.16
N PHE A 283 3.23 -13.86 34.12
CA PHE A 283 2.71 -14.20 32.80
C PHE A 283 1.90 -15.49 32.82
N ALA A 284 2.40 -16.55 33.48
CA ALA A 284 1.72 -17.82 33.60
C ALA A 284 0.31 -17.64 34.18
N SER A 285 0.21 -16.91 35.30
CA SER A 285 -1.07 -16.63 35.96
C SER A 285 -1.99 -15.74 35.12
N ALA A 286 -1.42 -14.81 34.33
CA ALA A 286 -2.21 -13.92 33.49
C ALA A 286 -2.84 -14.62 32.27
N VAL A 287 -2.17 -15.64 31.73
CA VAL A 287 -2.54 -16.28 30.46
C VAL A 287 -3.12 -17.70 30.61
N GLU A 288 -3.02 -18.32 31.80
CA GLU A 288 -3.42 -19.72 32.04
C GLU A 288 -4.88 -19.98 31.64
N ASP A 289 -5.83 -19.14 32.06
CA ASP A 289 -7.25 -19.37 31.76
C ASP A 289 -7.54 -19.34 30.25
N ASP A 290 -6.92 -18.42 29.51
CA ASP A 290 -7.07 -18.33 28.04
C ASP A 290 -6.34 -19.51 27.35
N ALA A 291 -5.15 -19.86 27.85
CA ALA A 291 -4.40 -21.01 27.35
C ALA A 291 -5.18 -22.31 27.51
N VAL A 292 -5.75 -22.56 28.69
CA VAL A 292 -6.53 -23.75 29.00
C VAL A 292 -7.82 -23.78 28.20
N THR A 293 -8.49 -22.64 28.03
CA THR A 293 -9.72 -22.53 27.23
C THR A 293 -9.46 -22.82 25.75
N ARG A 294 -8.37 -22.27 25.19
CA ARG A 294 -8.05 -22.35 23.76
C ARG A 294 -7.35 -23.64 23.35
N TRP A 295 -6.45 -24.14 24.19
CA TRP A 295 -5.54 -25.25 23.85
C TRP A 295 -5.73 -26.49 24.73
N GLY A 296 -6.49 -26.37 25.81
CA GLY A 296 -6.76 -27.46 26.75
C GLY A 296 -5.72 -27.57 27.86
N LEU A 297 -6.19 -28.07 29.00
CA LEU A 297 -5.39 -28.20 30.24
C LEU A 297 -4.15 -29.09 30.07
N GLU A 298 -4.23 -30.14 29.24
CA GLU A 298 -3.11 -31.03 28.99
C GLU A 298 -1.99 -30.35 28.19
N MET A 299 -2.36 -29.55 27.17
CA MET A 299 -1.38 -28.77 26.39
C MET A 299 -0.65 -27.78 27.30
N TRP A 300 -1.40 -27.01 28.11
CA TRP A 300 -0.83 -26.07 29.07
C TRP A 300 0.18 -26.75 30.01
N ARG A 301 -0.25 -27.80 30.73
CA ARG A 301 0.59 -28.48 31.73
C ARG A 301 1.85 -29.11 31.15
N THR A 302 1.79 -29.61 29.92
CA THR A 302 2.91 -30.34 29.31
C THR A 302 3.84 -29.44 28.52
N GLN A 303 3.33 -28.41 27.85
CA GLN A 303 4.10 -27.59 26.92
C GLN A 303 4.55 -26.26 27.52
N PHE A 304 3.82 -25.66 28.47
CA PHE A 304 4.23 -24.38 29.08
C PHE A 304 5.64 -24.47 29.74
N PRO A 305 5.96 -25.52 30.54
CA PRO A 305 7.31 -25.63 31.13
C PRO A 305 8.41 -25.83 30.09
N VAL A 306 8.08 -26.47 28.94
CA VAL A 306 9.03 -26.66 27.83
C VAL A 306 9.32 -25.34 27.14
N TRP A 307 8.28 -24.53 26.91
CA TRP A 307 8.41 -23.19 26.36
C TRP A 307 9.23 -22.28 27.27
N GLU A 308 8.94 -22.29 28.58
CA GLU A 308 9.65 -21.50 29.58
C GLU A 308 11.14 -21.83 29.61
N ALA A 309 11.49 -23.12 29.70
CA ALA A 309 12.86 -23.58 29.71
C ALA A 309 13.62 -23.23 28.41
N ALA A 310 12.97 -23.37 27.25
CA ALA A 310 13.57 -23.00 25.97
C ALA A 310 13.83 -21.48 25.88
N ARG A 311 12.90 -20.66 26.36
CA ARG A 311 13.07 -19.20 26.43
C ARG A 311 14.25 -18.81 27.32
N GLU A 312 14.39 -19.44 28.48
CA GLU A 312 15.52 -19.20 29.39
C GLU A 312 16.86 -19.63 28.79
N ALA A 313 16.87 -20.71 27.99
CA ALA A 313 18.06 -21.19 27.28
C ALA A 313 18.39 -20.39 26.01
N GLY A 314 17.46 -19.57 25.50
CA GLY A 314 17.58 -18.88 24.22
C GLY A 314 17.33 -19.77 23.01
N ASP A 315 16.64 -20.91 23.18
CA ASP A 315 16.32 -21.86 22.13
C ASP A 315 15.11 -21.40 21.30
N ASP A 316 15.23 -21.45 19.97
CA ASP A 316 14.13 -21.13 19.05
C ASP A 316 13.34 -22.39 18.67
N LEU A 317 12.23 -22.60 19.36
CA LEU A 317 11.33 -23.74 19.11
C LEU A 317 10.47 -23.59 17.85
N ILE A 318 10.35 -22.39 17.27
CA ILE A 318 9.34 -22.07 16.26
C ILE A 318 9.96 -21.98 14.86
N ARG A 319 11.09 -21.28 14.71
CA ARG A 319 11.73 -21.00 13.41
C ARG A 319 12.01 -22.24 12.56
N PRO A 320 12.43 -23.41 13.11
CA PRO A 320 12.59 -24.62 12.31
C PRO A 320 11.32 -25.05 11.57
N TRP A 321 10.15 -24.66 12.07
CA TRP A 321 8.83 -25.01 11.53
C TRP A 321 8.21 -23.92 10.65
N GLY A 322 8.93 -22.81 10.38
CA GLY A 322 8.42 -21.69 9.59
C GLY A 322 7.95 -22.10 8.19
N HIS A 323 8.55 -23.13 7.60
CA HIS A 323 8.17 -23.70 6.31
C HIS A 323 6.75 -24.31 6.25
N LEU A 324 6.07 -24.47 7.40
CA LEU A 324 4.68 -24.94 7.49
C LEU A 324 3.66 -23.80 7.64
N LEU A 325 4.12 -22.55 7.64
CA LEU A 325 3.26 -21.37 7.49
C LEU A 325 3.08 -21.11 6.00
N GLU A 326 1.84 -21.11 5.55
CA GLU A 326 1.50 -20.92 4.14
C GLU A 326 0.53 -19.76 3.98
N THR A 327 0.92 -18.72 3.26
CA THR A 327 -0.02 -17.67 2.85
C THR A 327 -0.81 -18.16 1.65
N VAL A 328 -2.11 -18.40 1.85
CA VAL A 328 -3.02 -18.79 0.77
C VAL A 328 -3.83 -17.59 0.31
N ALA A 329 -3.99 -17.45 -1.00
CA ALA A 329 -4.92 -16.50 -1.59
C ALA A 329 -6.35 -16.98 -1.33
N LEU A 330 -7.17 -16.13 -0.72
CA LEU A 330 -8.61 -16.32 -0.59
C LEU A 330 -9.31 -15.44 -1.63
N PRO A 331 -9.89 -16.04 -2.67
CA PRO A 331 -10.65 -15.29 -3.66
C PRO A 331 -11.77 -14.47 -3.01
N HIS A 332 -11.77 -13.15 -3.23
CA HIS A 332 -12.96 -12.32 -2.99
C HIS A 332 -14.15 -12.75 -3.85
N ASP A 333 -15.35 -12.40 -3.40
CA ASP A 333 -16.58 -12.64 -4.14
C ASP A 333 -16.56 -11.88 -5.49
N PRO A 334 -17.06 -12.47 -6.59
CA PRO A 334 -17.11 -11.78 -7.88
C PRO A 334 -17.85 -10.43 -7.84
N SER A 335 -18.90 -10.30 -7.02
CA SER A 335 -19.68 -9.07 -6.89
C SER A 335 -18.88 -7.95 -6.22
N ASP A 336 -18.06 -8.29 -5.21
CA ASP A 336 -17.15 -7.35 -4.55
C ASP A 336 -16.11 -6.84 -5.55
N ILE A 337 -15.49 -7.73 -6.32
CA ILE A 337 -14.49 -7.35 -7.34
C ILE A 337 -15.12 -6.45 -8.40
N ALA A 338 -16.31 -6.79 -8.89
CA ALA A 338 -17.05 -5.96 -9.84
C ALA A 338 -17.36 -4.57 -9.23
N GLY A 339 -17.72 -4.51 -7.94
CA GLY A 339 -17.84 -3.27 -7.18
C GLY A 339 -16.58 -2.40 -7.22
N HIS A 340 -15.41 -2.97 -6.91
CA HIS A 340 -14.14 -2.26 -6.93
C HIS A 340 -13.76 -1.78 -8.34
N LEU A 341 -13.98 -2.60 -9.36
CA LEU A 341 -13.74 -2.22 -10.76
C LEU A 341 -14.64 -1.05 -11.17
N ARG A 342 -15.92 -1.07 -10.79
CA ARG A 342 -16.86 0.04 -11.04
C ARG A 342 -16.42 1.33 -10.35
N GLN A 343 -15.94 1.25 -9.11
CA GLN A 343 -15.45 2.42 -8.37
C GLN A 343 -14.26 3.08 -9.08
N GLN A 344 -13.34 2.30 -9.66
CA GLN A 344 -12.22 2.83 -10.44
C GLN A 344 -12.64 3.46 -11.77
N LEU A 345 -13.81 3.08 -12.28
CA LEU A 345 -14.42 3.61 -13.50
C LEU A 345 -15.47 4.68 -13.21
N HIS A 346 -15.60 5.10 -11.96
CA HIS A 346 -16.58 6.11 -11.58
C HIS A 346 -16.27 7.45 -12.26
N GLY A 347 -17.31 8.11 -12.79
CA GLY A 347 -17.19 9.35 -13.54
C GLY A 347 -17.07 9.17 -15.05
N LEU A 348 -17.01 7.93 -15.55
CA LEU A 348 -17.22 7.66 -16.98
C LEU A 348 -18.70 7.90 -17.34
N PRO A 349 -18.99 8.48 -18.51
CA PRO A 349 -20.37 8.76 -18.92
C PRO A 349 -21.12 7.49 -19.36
N ASP A 350 -22.44 7.61 -19.53
CA ASP A 350 -23.41 6.50 -19.71
C ASP A 350 -23.27 5.69 -21.03
N GLN A 351 -22.20 5.90 -21.81
CA GLN A 351 -21.93 5.13 -23.01
C GLN A 351 -21.68 3.64 -22.66
N PRO A 352 -21.97 2.72 -23.59
CA PRO A 352 -21.59 1.33 -23.46
C PRO A 352 -20.09 1.20 -23.14
N THR A 353 -19.76 0.61 -21.98
CA THR A 353 -18.36 0.55 -21.51
C THR A 353 -17.83 -0.88 -21.54
N VAL A 354 -16.66 -1.08 -22.15
CA VAL A 354 -15.89 -2.33 -22.07
C VAL A 354 -14.75 -2.12 -21.07
N VAL A 355 -14.69 -2.97 -20.05
CA VAL A 355 -13.63 -2.96 -19.05
C VAL A 355 -12.43 -3.74 -19.57
N VAL A 356 -11.25 -3.15 -19.50
CA VAL A 356 -9.98 -3.80 -19.80
C VAL A 356 -9.16 -3.88 -18.53
N LEU A 357 -8.96 -5.11 -18.04
CA LEU A 357 -8.05 -5.36 -16.93
C LEU A 357 -6.63 -5.49 -17.48
N ALA A 358 -5.84 -4.44 -17.32
CA ALA A 358 -4.47 -4.35 -17.77
C ALA A 358 -3.50 -4.93 -16.74
N ARG A 359 -2.41 -5.53 -17.25
CA ARG A 359 -1.35 -6.15 -16.45
C ARG A 359 -1.83 -7.26 -15.52
N ALA A 360 -2.93 -7.91 -15.90
CA ALA A 360 -3.38 -9.09 -15.16
C ALA A 360 -2.41 -10.25 -15.39
N GLU A 361 -2.04 -10.92 -14.31
CA GLU A 361 -1.33 -12.20 -14.40
C GLU A 361 -2.29 -13.28 -14.92
N ASN A 362 -1.76 -14.27 -15.63
CA ASN A 362 -2.53 -15.41 -16.16
C ASN A 362 -3.16 -16.33 -15.08
N ARG A 363 -3.07 -15.96 -13.79
CA ARG A 363 -3.50 -16.75 -12.64
C ARG A 363 -4.96 -16.55 -12.24
N LEU A 364 -5.68 -15.62 -12.86
CA LEU A 364 -7.03 -15.23 -12.43
C LEU A 364 -8.15 -16.27 -12.60
N GLY A 365 -7.90 -17.38 -13.32
CA GLY A 365 -8.88 -18.47 -13.51
C GLY A 365 -10.05 -18.08 -14.42
N ALA A 366 -10.36 -18.92 -15.41
CA ALA A 366 -11.37 -18.60 -16.43
C ALA A 366 -12.80 -18.46 -15.85
N ASP A 367 -13.17 -19.34 -14.92
CA ASP A 367 -14.51 -19.33 -14.30
C ASP A 367 -14.74 -18.06 -13.50
N ARG A 368 -13.72 -17.63 -12.77
CA ARG A 368 -13.77 -16.41 -11.95
C ARG A 368 -13.89 -15.16 -12.80
N LEU A 369 -13.07 -15.04 -13.85
CA LEU A 369 -13.18 -13.94 -14.80
C LEU A 369 -14.55 -13.89 -15.48
N THR A 370 -15.14 -15.06 -15.73
CA THR A 370 -16.49 -15.17 -16.26
C THR A 370 -17.52 -14.66 -15.25
N SER A 371 -17.45 -15.06 -13.98
CA SER A 371 -18.35 -14.55 -12.95
C SER A 371 -18.24 -13.03 -12.77
N VAL A 372 -17.02 -12.47 -12.67
CA VAL A 372 -16.84 -11.02 -12.54
C VAL A 372 -17.36 -10.27 -13.78
N ARG A 373 -17.16 -10.84 -14.98
CA ARG A 373 -17.72 -10.27 -16.21
C ARG A 373 -19.25 -10.26 -16.17
N ASP A 374 -19.86 -11.35 -15.72
CA ASP A 374 -21.31 -11.47 -15.70
C ASP A 374 -21.93 -10.46 -14.71
N GLU A 375 -21.33 -10.27 -13.52
CA GLU A 375 -21.70 -9.21 -12.57
C GLU A 375 -21.60 -7.81 -13.20
N LEU A 376 -20.49 -7.51 -13.89
CA LEU A 376 -20.34 -6.22 -14.61
C LEU A 376 -21.40 -6.06 -15.71
N MET A 377 -21.75 -7.13 -16.42
CA MET A 377 -22.75 -7.09 -17.49
C MET A 377 -24.17 -6.85 -16.96
N ASP A 378 -24.51 -7.40 -15.80
CA ASP A 378 -25.78 -7.14 -15.12
C ASP A 378 -25.92 -5.65 -14.71
N ASP A 379 -24.79 -4.99 -14.44
CA ASP A 379 -24.70 -3.55 -14.19
C ASP A 379 -24.61 -2.68 -15.45
N GLY A 380 -24.74 -3.26 -16.65
CA GLY A 380 -24.82 -2.53 -17.91
C GLY A 380 -23.48 -2.35 -18.67
N TYR A 381 -22.37 -2.87 -18.16
CA TYR A 381 -21.12 -2.93 -18.90
C TYR A 381 -21.22 -3.96 -20.05
N ARG A 382 -20.40 -3.78 -21.09
CA ARG A 382 -20.44 -4.60 -22.32
C ARG A 382 -19.45 -5.75 -22.33
N GLY A 383 -18.54 -5.78 -21.38
CA GLY A 383 -17.64 -6.91 -21.20
C GLY A 383 -16.41 -6.58 -20.37
N LEU A 384 -15.67 -7.64 -20.05
CA LEU A 384 -14.39 -7.61 -19.37
C LEU A 384 -13.37 -8.32 -20.26
N VAL A 385 -12.28 -7.62 -20.60
CA VAL A 385 -11.18 -8.16 -21.41
C VAL A 385 -9.88 -8.09 -20.63
N ILE A 386 -9.15 -9.21 -20.61
CA ILE A 386 -7.82 -9.28 -19.99
C ILE A 386 -6.75 -8.89 -21.00
N LEU A 387 -5.97 -7.87 -20.64
CA LEU A 387 -4.73 -7.52 -21.31
C LEU A 387 -3.56 -7.90 -20.39
N PRO A 388 -2.93 -9.07 -20.62
CA PRO A 388 -1.92 -9.60 -19.70
C PRO A 388 -0.66 -8.72 -19.69
N GLU A 389 0.12 -8.82 -18.62
CA GLU A 389 1.43 -8.19 -18.57
C GLU A 389 2.41 -8.92 -19.51
N LEU A 390 2.56 -8.39 -20.72
CA LEU A 390 3.48 -8.92 -21.72
C LEU A 390 4.50 -7.85 -22.09
N ARG A 391 5.78 -8.20 -22.01
CA ARG A 391 6.88 -7.35 -22.49
C ARG A 391 6.66 -6.88 -23.93
N ALA A 392 6.16 -7.77 -24.80
CA ALA A 392 5.82 -7.42 -26.18
C ALA A 392 4.75 -6.33 -26.31
N LEU A 393 3.77 -6.24 -25.40
CA LEU A 393 2.79 -5.16 -25.38
C LEU A 393 3.41 -3.83 -24.92
N ALA A 394 4.35 -3.88 -23.96
CA ALA A 394 5.08 -2.70 -23.52
C ALA A 394 6.05 -2.18 -24.60
N GLU A 395 6.66 -3.08 -25.38
CA GLU A 395 7.58 -2.75 -26.47
C GLU A 395 6.87 -2.16 -27.71
N MET A 396 5.57 -2.42 -27.90
CA MET A 396 4.79 -1.83 -29.02
C MET A 396 4.77 -0.29 -29.01
N LEU A 397 4.93 0.34 -27.84
CA LEU A 397 5.07 1.79 -27.73
C LEU A 397 6.41 2.31 -28.25
N ARG A 398 7.44 1.46 -28.33
CA ARG A 398 8.78 1.83 -28.80
C ARG A 398 8.99 1.48 -30.27
N ASP A 399 8.29 0.47 -30.76
CA ASP A 399 8.35 0.00 -32.14
C ASP A 399 6.93 -0.32 -32.64
N VAL A 400 6.27 0.69 -33.22
CA VAL A 400 4.88 0.58 -33.66
C VAL A 400 4.69 -0.38 -34.81
N GLU A 401 5.71 -0.61 -35.64
CA GLU A 401 5.62 -1.54 -36.76
C GLU A 401 5.34 -2.97 -36.27
N THR A 402 5.70 -3.27 -35.02
CA THR A 402 5.37 -4.56 -34.40
C THR A 402 3.86 -4.81 -34.30
N VAL A 403 3.00 -3.79 -34.36
CA VAL A 403 1.55 -3.97 -34.40
C VAL A 403 1.07 -4.64 -35.68
N ALA A 404 1.86 -4.65 -36.76
CA ALA A 404 1.53 -5.39 -37.97
C ALA A 404 1.66 -6.91 -37.77
N LYS A 405 2.41 -7.36 -36.76
CA LYS A 405 2.61 -8.79 -36.48
C LYS A 405 1.28 -9.45 -36.09
N ARG A 406 0.93 -10.54 -36.79
CA ARG A 406 -0.30 -11.32 -36.58
C ARG A 406 -0.17 -12.44 -35.54
N GLY A 407 1.05 -12.83 -35.20
CA GLY A 407 1.34 -13.97 -34.32
C GLY A 407 1.81 -13.56 -32.92
N GLY A 408 1.66 -14.48 -31.97
CA GLY A 408 2.12 -14.34 -30.59
C GLY A 408 1.03 -13.89 -29.60
N GLU A 409 1.34 -13.99 -28.32
CA GLU A 409 0.40 -13.73 -27.23
C GLU A 409 -0.11 -12.29 -27.20
N ALA A 410 0.76 -11.31 -27.48
CA ALA A 410 0.39 -9.90 -27.53
C ALA A 410 -0.62 -9.60 -28.65
N ALA A 411 -0.40 -10.15 -29.85
CA ALA A 411 -1.35 -10.02 -30.96
C ALA A 411 -2.69 -10.72 -30.64
N GLY A 412 -2.64 -11.89 -29.99
CA GLY A 412 -3.83 -12.62 -29.53
C GLY A 412 -4.65 -11.84 -28.50
N ALA A 413 -4.01 -11.24 -27.50
CA ALA A 413 -4.67 -10.40 -26.51
C ALA A 413 -5.29 -9.14 -27.13
N ALA A 414 -4.55 -8.47 -28.03
CA ALA A 414 -5.03 -7.31 -28.77
C ALA A 414 -6.23 -7.65 -29.67
N ASN A 415 -6.22 -8.82 -30.34
CA ASN A 415 -7.32 -9.30 -31.18
C ASN A 415 -8.59 -9.57 -30.35
N ARG A 416 -8.47 -10.13 -29.14
CA ARG A 416 -9.62 -10.33 -28.24
C ARG A 416 -10.26 -8.99 -27.87
N LEU A 417 -9.44 -7.99 -27.53
CA LEU A 417 -9.94 -6.64 -27.25
C LEU A 417 -10.64 -6.03 -28.48
N ALA A 418 -9.99 -6.07 -29.64
CA ALA A 418 -10.57 -5.55 -30.88
C ALA A 418 -11.88 -6.25 -31.27
N HIS A 419 -11.99 -7.56 -31.03
CA HIS A 419 -13.22 -8.30 -31.30
C HIS A 419 -14.39 -7.81 -30.44
N VAL A 420 -14.17 -7.62 -29.12
CA VAL A 420 -15.20 -7.11 -28.21
C VAL A 420 -15.57 -5.68 -28.59
N VAL A 421 -14.59 -4.80 -28.81
CA VAL A 421 -14.81 -3.41 -29.24
C VAL A 421 -15.62 -3.35 -30.54
N ALA A 422 -15.23 -4.11 -31.57
CA ALA A 422 -15.93 -4.11 -32.85
C ALA A 422 -17.35 -4.70 -32.79
N ASN A 423 -17.61 -5.64 -31.86
CA ASN A 423 -18.97 -6.14 -31.61
C ASN A 423 -19.81 -5.06 -30.91
N THR A 424 -19.28 -4.43 -29.87
CA THR A 424 -19.97 -3.36 -29.14
C THR A 424 -20.31 -2.18 -30.03
N LEU A 425 -19.38 -1.72 -30.88
CA LEU A 425 -19.63 -0.64 -31.85
C LEU A 425 -20.77 -1.00 -32.82
N ARG A 426 -20.79 -2.24 -33.33
CA ARG A 426 -21.86 -2.72 -34.22
C ARG A 426 -23.22 -2.75 -33.54
N GLU A 427 -23.27 -3.17 -32.27
CA GLU A 427 -24.51 -3.18 -31.48
C GLU A 427 -25.02 -1.78 -31.19
N THR A 428 -24.13 -0.83 -30.87
CA THR A 428 -24.49 0.58 -30.70
C THR A 428 -25.04 1.18 -31.99
N ALA A 429 -24.37 0.95 -33.13
CA ALA A 429 -24.82 1.46 -34.43
C ALA A 429 -26.17 0.87 -34.89
N ALA A 430 -26.49 -0.36 -34.48
CA ALA A 430 -27.75 -1.03 -34.83
C ALA A 430 -28.96 -0.56 -33.99
N ARG A 431 -28.75 0.16 -32.88
CA ARG A 431 -29.83 0.73 -32.08
C ARG A 431 -30.23 2.09 -32.68
N PRO A 432 -31.45 2.25 -33.22
CA PRO A 432 -31.90 3.57 -33.65
C PRO A 432 -31.91 4.51 -32.43
N ALA A 433 -31.29 5.68 -32.59
CA ALA A 433 -31.30 6.73 -31.58
C ALA A 433 -32.75 7.09 -31.25
N ASN A 434 -33.26 6.63 -30.09
CA ASN A 434 -34.41 7.25 -29.47
C ASN A 434 -33.98 8.65 -29.04
N ARG A 435 -34.12 9.60 -29.96
CA ARG A 435 -34.01 11.04 -29.69
C ARG A 435 -35.01 11.36 -28.57
N ARG A 436 -34.51 11.73 -27.39
CA ARG A 436 -35.25 12.53 -26.43
C ARG A 436 -34.96 13.99 -26.68
#